data_AF-M0L429-F1
#
_entry.id   AF-M0L429-F1
#
_cell.length_a   1.000
_cell.length_b   1.000
_cell.length_c   1.000
_cell.angle_alpha   90.00
_cell.angle_beta   90.00
_cell.angle_gamma   90.00
#
_symmetry.space_group_name_H-M   'P 1'
#
loop_
_entity.id
_entity.type
_entity.pdbx_description
1 polymer ?
#
loop_
_entity_poly.entity_id
_entity_poly.type
_entity_poly.pdbx_seq_one_letter_code
_entity_poly.pdbx_strand_id
1 'polypeptide(L)' 'MNKIVPTLEDALDRLETVAYPLENERAKEAYGVDSAIAKQLILRQELEEGRTTVVLIREHLGY' A
#
# COMPACT_ATOMS: atom_id res chain seq x y z
N MET A 1 -10.84 3.26 -2.48
CA MET A 1 -10.84 2.68 -1.12
C MET A 1 -9.89 3.51 -0.27
N ASN A 2 -10.16 3.80 1.01
CA ASN A 2 -9.30 4.71 1.77
C ASN A 2 -7.98 4.02 2.18
N LYS A 3 -6.85 4.67 1.93
CA LYS A 3 -5.50 4.16 2.29
C LYS A 3 -5.04 4.65 3.67
N ILE A 4 -5.78 5.56 4.29
CA ILE A 4 -5.55 6.08 5.64
C ILE A 4 -6.41 5.28 6.61
N VAL A 5 -5.79 4.76 7.67
CA VAL A 5 -6.44 3.92 8.68
C VAL A 5 -6.05 4.38 10.10
N PRO A 6 -6.85 4.04 11.13
CA PRO A 6 -6.66 4.58 12.49
C PRO A 6 -5.39 4.12 13.19
N THR A 7 -4.97 2.86 12.98
CA THR A 7 -3.82 2.27 13.70
C THR A 7 -2.81 1.61 12.76
N LEU A 8 -1.62 1.33 13.29
CA LEU A 8 -0.62 0.54 12.57
C LEU A 8 -1.11 -0.90 12.33
N GLU A 9 -1.84 -1.49 13.28
CA GLU A 9 -2.43 -2.82 13.13
C GLU A 9 -3.43 -2.84 11.96
N ASP A 10 -4.34 -1.88 11.90
CA ASP A 10 -5.26 -1.72 10.76
C ASP A 10 -4.51 -1.57 9.42
N ALA A 11 -3.34 -0.94 9.43
CA ALA A 11 -2.53 -0.73 8.23
C ALA A 11 -1.89 -2.03 7.75
N LEU A 12 -1.37 -2.84 8.67
CA LEU A 12 -0.79 -4.15 8.37
C LEU A 12 -1.87 -5.12 7.91
N ASP A 13 -3.01 -5.17 8.60
CA ASP A 13 -4.16 -6.01 8.23
C ASP A 13 -4.69 -5.63 6.84
N ARG A 14 -4.72 -4.33 6.51
CA ARG A 14 -5.10 -3.86 5.19
C ARG A 14 -4.16 -4.35 4.09
N LEU A 15 -2.86 -4.55 4.36
CA LEU A 15 -1.95 -5.10 3.35
C LEU A 15 -2.38 -6.51 2.94
N GLU A 16 -2.73 -7.34 3.91
CA GLU A 16 -3.15 -8.74 3.69
C GLU A 16 -4.56 -8.84 3.08
N THR A 17 -5.50 -8.09 3.63
CA THR A 17 -6.94 -8.25 3.33
C THR A 17 -7.40 -7.45 2.10
N VAL A 18 -6.61 -6.46 1.69
CA VAL A 18 -7.00 -5.55 0.62
C VAL A 18 -5.92 -5.41 -0.44
N ALA A 19 -4.72 -4.93 -0.08
CA ALA A 19 -3.73 -4.56 -1.08
C ALA A 19 -3.20 -5.79 -1.81
N TYR A 20 -2.84 -6.84 -1.07
CA TYR A 20 -2.31 -8.07 -1.65
C TYR A 20 -3.27 -8.75 -2.63
N PRO A 21 -4.55 -9.01 -2.31
CA PRO A 21 -5.48 -9.60 -3.28
C PRO A 21 -5.58 -8.82 -4.58
N LEU A 22 -5.65 -7.48 -4.51
CA LEU A 22 -5.75 -6.62 -5.69
C LEU A 22 -4.47 -6.65 -6.53
N GLU A 23 -3.31 -6.54 -5.90
CA GLU A 23 -2.02 -6.61 -6.60
C GLU A 23 -1.73 -8.03 -7.12
N ASN A 24 -2.21 -9.07 -6.43
CA ASN A 24 -2.05 -10.45 -6.87
C ASN A 24 -2.82 -10.73 -8.16
N GLU A 25 -4.07 -10.28 -8.24
CA GLU A 25 -4.85 -10.41 -9.48
C GLU A 25 -4.20 -9.63 -10.62
N ARG A 26 -3.71 -8.41 -10.36
CA ARG A 26 -2.95 -7.64 -11.36
C ARG A 26 -1.66 -8.35 -11.79
N ALA A 27 -0.94 -8.98 -10.87
CA ALA A 27 0.29 -9.72 -11.18
C ALA A 27 -0.01 -10.98 -12.00
N LYS A 28 -1.09 -11.70 -11.70
CA LYS A 28 -1.56 -12.82 -12.53
C LYS A 28 -1.95 -12.37 -13.93
N GLU A 29 -2.68 -11.27 -14.06
CA GLU A 29 -3.09 -10.73 -15.36
C GLU A 29 -1.88 -10.26 -16.20
N ALA A 30 -0.92 -9.57 -15.58
CA ALA A 30 0.21 -8.99 -16.29
C ALA A 30 1.36 -10.00 -16.54
N TYR A 31 1.59 -10.92 -15.61
CA TYR A 31 2.80 -11.75 -15.56
C TYR A 31 2.51 -13.26 -15.39
N GLY A 32 1.27 -13.66 -15.11
CA GLY A 32 0.90 -15.07 -14.92
C GLY A 32 1.44 -15.71 -13.64
N VAL A 33 1.92 -14.91 -12.69
CA VAL A 33 2.51 -15.40 -11.43
C VAL A 33 1.88 -14.69 -10.23
N ASP A 34 1.87 -15.36 -9.08
CA ASP A 34 1.45 -14.76 -7.83
C ASP A 34 2.43 -13.66 -7.38
N SER A 35 1.87 -12.63 -6.75
CA SER A 35 2.60 -11.59 -6.03
C SER A 35 2.93 -12.04 -4.61
N ALA A 36 3.66 -11.20 -3.86
CA ALA A 36 3.95 -11.47 -2.45
C ALA A 36 4.14 -10.17 -1.67
N ILE A 37 3.75 -10.17 -0.39
CA ILE A 37 4.14 -9.13 0.58
C ILE A 37 5.57 -9.44 1.06
N ALA A 38 6.57 -9.06 0.26
CA ALA A 38 7.96 -9.46 0.52
C ALA A 38 8.69 -8.55 1.53
N LYS A 39 8.37 -7.26 1.58
CA LYS A 39 9.04 -6.28 2.45
C LYS A 39 8.08 -5.17 2.85
N GLN A 40 8.15 -4.79 4.11
CA GLN A 40 7.38 -3.68 4.67
C GLN A 40 8.35 -2.66 5.28
N LEU A 41 8.09 -1.38 5.06
CA LEU A 41 8.92 -0.27 5.55
C LEU A 41 8.04 0.67 6.37
N ILE A 42 8.44 0.93 7.61
CA ILE A 42 7.88 1.98 8.45
C ILE A 42 8.89 3.12 8.50
N LEU A 43 8.55 4.25 7.90
CA LEU A 43 9.38 5.45 7.92
C LEU A 43 9.01 6.31 9.14
N ARG A 44 9.92 6.44 10.10
CA ARG A 44 9.70 7.28 11.30
C ARG A 44 10.22 8.71 11.16
N GLN A 45 11.25 8.91 10.35
CA GLN A 45 11.82 10.21 10.05
C GLN A 45 12.32 10.24 8.61
N GLU A 46 12.27 11.41 7.99
CA GLU A 46 12.99 11.67 6.75
C GLU A 46 14.44 12.00 7.05
N LEU A 47 15.37 11.26 6.43
CA LEU A 47 16.81 11.51 6.60
C LEU A 47 17.31 12.65 5.70
N GLU A 48 16.69 12.81 4.54
CA GLU A 48 16.95 13.86 3.57
C GLU A 48 15.68 14.68 3.42
N GLU A 49 15.77 15.98 3.66
CA GLU A 49 14.64 16.89 3.56
C GLU A 49 14.04 16.88 2.14
N GLY A 50 12.70 16.80 2.07
CA GLY A 50 11.96 16.85 0.80
C GLY A 50 11.94 15.54 0.01
N ARG A 51 12.45 14.44 0.57
CA ARG A 51 12.52 13.14 -0.13
C ARG A 51 11.17 12.44 -0.28
N THR A 52 10.20 12.71 0.61
CA THR A 52 8.83 12.17 0.47
C THR A 52 7.83 13.30 0.29
N THR A 53 6.79 13.04 -0.49
CA THR A 53 5.63 13.93 -0.62
C THR A 53 4.38 13.09 -0.38
N VAL A 54 3.57 13.49 0.60
CA VAL A 54 2.26 12.87 0.88
C VAL A 54 1.18 13.70 0.20
N VAL A 55 0.44 13.07 -0.71
CA VAL A 55 -0.69 13.69 -1.41
C VAL A 55 -1.99 13.13 -0.85
N LEU A 56 -2.82 13.99 -0.25
CA LEU A 56 -4.13 13.64 0.27
C LEU A 56 -5.21 14.02 -0.76
N ILE A 57 -5.87 13.03 -1.33
CA ILE A 57 -6.89 13.20 -2.37
C ILE A 57 -8.26 12.89 -1.77
N ARG A 58 -9.24 13.79 -1.94
CA ARG A 58 -10.61 13.57 -1.47
C ARG A 58 -11.45 12.72 -2.41
N GLU A 59 -11.08 12.71 -3.68
CA GLU A 59 -11.72 11.88 -4.70
C GLU A 59 -11.37 10.42 -4.52
N HIS A 60 -12.29 9.55 -4.90
CA HIS A 60 -12.10 8.11 -4.83
C HIS A 60 -11.29 7.61 -6.03
N LEU A 61 -9.96 7.67 -5.92
CA LEU A 61 -9.03 7.21 -6.97
C LEU A 61 -8.45 5.83 -6.65
N GLY A 62 -8.45 4.95 -7.66
CA GLY A 62 -7.92 3.59 -7.57
C GLY A 62 -8.72 2.62 -6.70
N TYR A 63 -8.17 1.41 -6.55
CA TYR A 63 -8.61 0.36 -5.65
C TYR A 63 -7.37 -0.32 -5.05
#